data_AF-A0A6S7JPI4-F1
#
_entry.id   AF-A0A6S7JPI4-F1
#
_cell.length_a   1.000
_cell.length_b   1.000
_cell.length_c   1.000
_cell.angle_alpha   90.00
_cell.angle_beta   90.00
_cell.angle_gamma   90.00
#
_symmetry.space_group_name_H-M   'P 1'
#
loop_
_entity.id
_entity.type
_entity.pdbx_description
1 polymer ?
#
loop_
_entity_poly.entity_id
_entity_poly.type
_entity_poly.pdbx_seq_one_letter_code
_entity_poly.pdbx_strand_id
1 'polypeptide(L)'
;ISQSVWSPHSVEATLQKCCLPFLRLVSSLSTLCYSTECSATQLFSLMNDIMQEDPACHQRNLSLKTYKVIPMTSRIGVIEWLENTSVLKEFILNGLSETENKTYHTINDKQNRWILSFPANKKDSSIMLNYYSMFKKAPRKDVERRFREFQNLIPHDALRRSFIQLASSPEAFLMLRSHFARTYGCMSICHYVLGIGDRHLSNMMVDLECGGVVGIDFGHAFGSATQFLPLPELMPFRLTRQICDLMVPLRESGQLQSTMVFTMRALRNNHEILLNTMDVFIKEPLLDWQNFARKQAEKQKLNLDDMTDQAWYPKEKIKSAKRKLKGDNPAEIMKLDLTLGHEKAEHYKAMLSVLLGDEQCNQRAKPYDGTVENQVACLIDQATDPNLLGRTYHGWEPWV
;
A
#
# COMPACT_ATOMS: atom_id res chain seq x y z
N ILE A 1 -7.33 50.34 -5.15
CA ILE A 1 -7.24 49.62 -6.45
C ILE A 1 -7.21 48.14 -6.09
N SER A 2 -8.22 47.40 -6.55
CA SER A 2 -8.70 46.12 -6.03
C SER A 2 -7.68 44.96 -6.11
N GLN A 3 -7.61 44.18 -5.03
CA GLN A 3 -7.09 42.81 -5.02
C GLN A 3 -8.01 41.92 -5.88
N SER A 4 -7.51 41.38 -6.99
CA SER A 4 -8.12 40.25 -7.69
C SER A 4 -7.48 38.96 -7.18
N VAL A 5 -8.21 38.27 -6.29
CA VAL A 5 -7.94 36.89 -5.89
C VAL A 5 -8.29 36.00 -7.07
N TRP A 6 -7.28 35.42 -7.73
CA TRP A 6 -7.51 34.43 -8.78
C TRP A 6 -7.98 33.12 -8.13
N SER A 7 -9.20 32.69 -8.46
CA SER A 7 -9.77 31.45 -7.96
C SER A 7 -9.09 30.23 -8.58
N PRO A 8 -9.03 29.07 -7.89
CA PRO A 8 -8.41 27.84 -8.41
C PRO A 8 -8.93 27.42 -9.79
N HIS A 9 -10.22 27.65 -10.08
CA HIS A 9 -10.84 27.35 -11.37
C HIS A 9 -10.31 28.20 -12.54
N SER A 10 -9.76 29.40 -12.27
CA SER A 10 -9.22 30.27 -13.32
C SER A 10 -7.84 29.83 -13.80
N VAL A 11 -7.06 29.16 -12.95
CA VAL A 11 -5.74 28.60 -13.31
C VAL A 11 -5.93 27.34 -14.17
N GLU A 12 -6.90 26.50 -13.82
CA GLU A 12 -7.33 25.32 -14.59
C GLU A 12 -7.73 25.65 -16.03
N ALA A 13 -8.56 26.69 -16.20
CA ALA A 13 -9.03 27.13 -17.52
C ALA A 13 -7.95 27.80 -18.37
N THR A 14 -6.91 28.37 -17.75
CA THR A 14 -5.82 29.06 -18.45
C THR A 14 -4.74 28.09 -18.90
N LEU A 15 -4.42 27.07 -18.08
CA LEU A 15 -3.50 25.98 -18.45
C LEU A 15 -4.09 25.07 -19.55
N GLN A 16 -5.42 24.90 -19.60
CA GLN A 16 -6.09 24.19 -20.69
C GLN A 16 -5.87 24.82 -22.08
N LYS A 17 -5.58 26.12 -22.16
CA LYS A 17 -5.46 26.85 -23.44
C LYS A 17 -4.04 27.01 -23.94
N CYS A 18 -3.02 26.84 -23.09
CA CYS A 18 -1.64 27.14 -23.44
C CYS A 18 -0.71 25.96 -23.15
N CYS A 19 -0.43 25.18 -24.19
CA CYS A 19 0.76 24.34 -24.34
C CYS A 19 0.98 23.20 -23.33
N LEU A 20 0.39 22.03 -23.60
CA LEU A 20 0.96 20.66 -23.52
C LEU A 20 -0.19 19.65 -23.34
N PRO A 21 -0.59 18.88 -24.38
CA PRO A 21 -1.67 17.92 -24.27
C PRO A 21 -1.40 16.75 -23.30
N PHE A 22 -0.17 16.61 -22.78
CA PHE A 22 0.31 15.43 -22.03
C PHE A 22 0.46 15.62 -20.52
N LEU A 23 0.29 16.83 -19.97
CA LEU A 23 0.52 17.13 -18.55
C LEU A 23 -0.70 17.85 -17.98
N ARG A 24 -1.52 17.16 -17.17
CA ARG A 24 -2.84 17.69 -16.76
C ARG A 24 -3.07 17.78 -15.24
N LEU A 25 -2.06 17.58 -14.40
CA LEU A 25 -2.21 17.87 -12.97
C LEU A 25 -1.17 18.87 -12.47
N VAL A 26 -1.60 20.12 -12.27
CA VAL A 26 -0.95 21.05 -11.35
C VAL A 26 -1.74 20.98 -10.04
N SER A 27 -1.39 20.04 -9.17
CA SER A 27 -2.02 19.98 -7.86
C SER A 27 -1.28 20.95 -6.92
N SER A 28 -2.03 21.84 -6.27
CA SER A 28 -1.53 22.60 -5.11
C SER A 28 -1.82 21.86 -3.80
N LEU A 29 -1.94 20.52 -3.86
CA LEU A 29 -2.31 19.72 -2.70
C LEU A 29 -1.20 19.86 -1.64
N SER A 30 -1.55 20.50 -0.53
CA SER A 30 -0.73 20.74 0.65
C SER A 30 -0.15 19.48 1.32
N THR A 31 -0.47 18.30 0.79
CA THR A 31 -0.19 16.99 1.39
C THR A 31 0.70 16.12 0.51
N LEU A 32 0.88 16.45 -0.77
CA LEU A 32 1.63 15.62 -1.72
C LEU A 32 3.07 16.15 -1.86
N CYS A 33 4.05 15.40 -1.35
CA CYS A 33 5.45 15.71 -1.62
C CYS A 33 5.87 15.12 -2.97
N TYR A 34 5.79 15.95 -3.99
CA TYR A 34 6.20 15.60 -5.36
C TYR A 34 7.64 15.07 -5.45
N SER A 35 8.52 15.48 -4.55
CA SER A 35 9.88 14.96 -4.50
C SER A 35 9.91 13.49 -4.09
N THR A 36 9.19 13.12 -3.02
CA THR A 36 9.06 11.71 -2.58
C THR A 36 8.45 10.85 -3.68
N GLU A 37 7.41 11.36 -4.35
CA GLU A 37 6.75 10.66 -5.44
C GLU A 37 7.66 10.51 -6.68
N CYS A 38 8.45 11.53 -7.01
CA CYS A 38 9.46 11.47 -8.05
C CYS A 38 10.55 10.43 -7.74
N SER A 39 11.08 10.42 -6.52
CA SER A 39 12.08 9.42 -6.11
C SER A 39 11.51 8.00 -6.14
N ALA A 40 10.25 7.79 -5.75
CA ALA A 40 9.59 6.50 -5.84
C ALA A 40 9.42 6.03 -7.29
N THR A 41 9.00 6.91 -8.20
CA THR A 41 8.84 6.57 -9.63
C THR A 41 10.18 6.31 -10.33
N GLN A 42 11.26 7.01 -9.93
CA GLN A 42 12.62 6.71 -10.38
C GLN A 42 13.11 5.34 -9.87
N LEU A 43 12.86 5.00 -8.60
CA LEU A 43 13.16 3.66 -8.07
C LEU A 43 12.38 2.56 -8.79
N PHE A 44 11.12 2.80 -9.17
CA PHE A 44 10.36 1.86 -9.98
C PHE A 44 10.91 1.67 -11.39
N SER A 45 11.45 2.73 -11.99
CA SER A 45 12.12 2.64 -13.28
C SER A 45 13.36 1.74 -13.18
N LEU A 46 14.17 1.90 -12.12
CA LEU A 46 15.29 1.00 -11.86
C LEU A 46 14.84 -0.45 -11.61
N MET A 47 13.74 -0.67 -10.87
CA MET A 47 13.18 -2.00 -10.68
C MET A 47 12.73 -2.62 -12.01
N ASN A 48 12.18 -1.82 -12.93
CA ASN A 48 11.85 -2.27 -14.27
C ASN A 48 13.09 -2.72 -15.03
N ASP A 49 14.17 -1.96 -15.00
CA ASP A 49 15.43 -2.33 -15.65
C ASP A 49 15.96 -3.67 -15.11
N ILE A 50 15.97 -3.85 -13.77
CA ILE A 50 16.35 -5.11 -13.12
C ILE A 50 15.47 -6.28 -13.58
N MET A 51 14.17 -6.07 -13.74
CA MET A 51 13.25 -7.12 -14.22
C MET A 51 13.40 -7.40 -15.72
N GLN A 52 13.82 -6.43 -16.52
CA GLN A 52 14.08 -6.64 -17.95
C GLN A 52 15.39 -7.38 -18.19
N GLU A 53 16.37 -7.24 -17.29
CA GLU A 53 17.61 -8.01 -17.33
C GLU A 53 17.44 -9.47 -16.89
N ASP A 54 16.48 -9.75 -15.98
CA ASP A 54 16.19 -11.13 -15.55
C ASP A 54 15.43 -11.91 -16.64
N PRO A 55 15.96 -13.05 -17.14
CA PRO A 55 15.32 -13.79 -18.23
C PRO A 55 13.91 -14.31 -17.90
N ALA A 56 13.65 -14.69 -16.65
CA ALA A 56 12.35 -15.25 -16.26
C ALA A 56 11.27 -14.16 -16.19
N CYS A 57 11.65 -12.95 -15.75
CA CYS A 57 10.81 -11.76 -15.75
C CYS A 57 10.59 -11.22 -17.17
N HIS A 58 11.65 -11.09 -17.99
CA HIS A 58 11.57 -10.60 -19.36
C HIS A 58 10.67 -11.47 -20.25
N GLN A 59 10.82 -12.79 -20.21
CA GLN A 59 9.96 -13.73 -20.95
C GLN A 59 8.47 -13.60 -20.60
N ARG A 60 8.16 -13.19 -19.38
CA ARG A 60 6.78 -12.98 -18.91
C ARG A 60 6.31 -11.56 -19.10
N ASN A 61 7.16 -10.67 -19.63
CA ASN A 61 6.92 -9.24 -19.78
C ASN A 61 6.44 -8.63 -18.45
N LEU A 62 7.22 -8.87 -17.38
CA LEU A 62 6.99 -8.26 -16.07
C LEU A 62 7.53 -6.82 -16.06
N SER A 63 6.66 -5.88 -15.75
CA SER A 63 7.01 -4.46 -15.62
C SER A 63 5.98 -3.75 -14.76
N LEU A 64 6.44 -2.77 -13.98
CA LEU A 64 5.61 -1.78 -13.34
C LEU A 64 5.22 -0.70 -14.35
N LYS A 65 3.95 -0.30 -14.33
CA LYS A 65 3.52 0.92 -15.01
C LYS A 65 3.97 2.12 -14.17
N THR A 66 4.84 2.96 -14.72
CA THR A 66 5.31 4.20 -14.11
C THR A 66 4.72 5.41 -14.81
N TYR A 67 4.71 6.56 -14.14
CA TYR A 67 4.27 7.84 -14.68
C TYR A 67 5.28 8.92 -14.31
N LYS A 68 5.32 10.00 -15.09
CA LYS A 68 6.27 11.09 -14.89
C LYS A 68 5.79 12.03 -13.79
N VAL A 69 6.71 12.34 -12.87
CA VAL A 69 6.52 13.34 -11.82
C VAL A 69 7.66 14.34 -11.92
N ILE A 70 7.32 15.61 -12.10
CA ILE A 70 8.27 16.71 -12.25
C ILE A 70 8.05 17.70 -11.10
N PRO A 71 8.83 17.62 -10.01
CA PRO A 71 8.77 18.64 -8.96
C PRO A 71 9.32 19.96 -9.52
N MET A 72 8.53 21.03 -9.45
CA MET A 72 8.96 22.38 -9.86
C MET A 72 9.49 23.19 -8.67
N THR A 73 8.88 23.00 -7.49
CA THR A 73 9.28 23.58 -6.21
C THR A 73 8.99 22.57 -5.09
N SER A 74 9.32 22.93 -3.84
CA SER A 74 8.99 22.10 -2.67
C SER A 74 7.50 21.87 -2.42
N ARG A 75 6.62 22.65 -3.07
CA ARG A 75 5.15 22.60 -2.86
C ARG A 75 4.35 22.48 -4.15
N ILE A 76 5.01 22.52 -5.30
CA ILE A 76 4.36 22.52 -6.61
C ILE A 76 5.13 21.57 -7.52
N GLY A 77 4.42 20.66 -8.14
CA GLY A 77 4.94 19.74 -9.16
C GLY A 77 3.88 19.44 -10.18
N VAL A 78 4.28 18.74 -11.23
CA VAL A 78 3.40 18.28 -12.30
C VAL A 78 3.45 16.75 -12.34
N ILE A 79 2.27 16.13 -12.43
CA ILE A 79 2.13 14.68 -12.57
C ILE A 79 1.52 14.38 -13.94
N GLU A 80 2.07 13.36 -14.61
CA GLU A 80 1.51 12.81 -15.83
C GLU A 80 0.10 12.28 -15.59
N TRP A 81 -0.83 12.68 -16.46
CA TRP A 81 -2.19 12.19 -16.40
C TRP A 81 -2.28 10.86 -17.14
N LEU A 82 -2.71 9.82 -16.43
CA LEU A 82 -2.91 8.50 -17.01
C LEU A 82 -4.29 8.42 -17.66
N GLU A 83 -4.32 8.51 -18.98
CA GLU A 83 -5.55 8.37 -19.77
C GLU A 83 -6.15 6.96 -19.64
N ASN A 84 -7.46 6.86 -19.82
CA ASN A 84 -8.23 5.61 -19.78
C ASN A 84 -7.97 4.78 -18.52
N THR A 85 -7.81 5.44 -17.38
CA THR A 85 -7.69 4.78 -16.07
C THR A 85 -8.91 5.10 -15.20
N SER A 86 -9.28 4.15 -14.34
CA SER A 86 -10.30 4.33 -13.31
C SER A 86 -9.73 3.94 -11.95
N VAL A 87 -10.10 4.68 -10.91
CA VAL A 87 -9.73 4.34 -9.54
C VAL A 87 -10.31 2.96 -9.17
N LEU A 88 -9.53 2.08 -8.56
CA LEU A 88 -9.95 0.71 -8.26
C LEU A 88 -11.25 0.67 -7.44
N LYS A 89 -11.44 1.64 -6.54
CA LYS A 89 -12.71 1.82 -5.80
C LYS A 89 -13.90 1.95 -6.75
N GLU A 90 -13.86 2.92 -7.65
CA GLU A 90 -14.94 3.18 -8.61
C GLU A 90 -15.14 2.01 -9.55
N PHE A 91 -14.04 1.42 -10.01
CA PHE A 91 -14.07 0.25 -10.88
C PHE A 91 -14.80 -0.94 -10.23
N ILE A 92 -14.58 -1.21 -8.94
CA ILE A 92 -15.31 -2.26 -8.20
C ILE A 92 -16.79 -1.90 -8.03
N LEU A 93 -17.10 -0.64 -7.70
CA LEU A 93 -18.49 -0.19 -7.48
C LEU A 93 -19.33 -0.22 -8.76
N ASN A 94 -18.72 -0.03 -9.93
CA ASN A 94 -19.38 -0.17 -11.24
C ASN A 94 -19.84 -1.61 -11.51
N GLY A 95 -19.18 -2.60 -10.92
CA GLY A 95 -19.56 -4.01 -11.01
C GLY A 95 -20.78 -4.38 -10.15
N LEU A 96 -21.16 -3.52 -9.20
CA LEU A 96 -22.28 -3.72 -8.28
C LEU A 96 -23.58 -3.15 -8.86
N SER A 97 -24.69 -3.85 -8.60
CA SER A 97 -26.04 -3.33 -8.82
C SER A 97 -26.38 -2.20 -7.83
N GLU A 98 -27.45 -1.44 -8.10
CA GLU A 98 -27.84 -0.30 -7.26
C GLU A 98 -28.15 -0.70 -5.80
N THR A 99 -28.76 -1.86 -5.59
CA THR A 99 -29.06 -2.40 -4.25
C THR A 99 -27.81 -2.85 -3.51
N GLU A 100 -26.86 -3.46 -4.22
CA GLU A 100 -25.56 -3.86 -3.68
C GLU A 100 -24.71 -2.63 -3.31
N ASN A 101 -24.74 -1.58 -4.15
CA ASN A 101 -24.06 -0.30 -3.87
C ASN A 101 -24.60 0.38 -2.60
N LYS A 102 -25.93 0.41 -2.41
CA LYS A 102 -26.54 0.87 -1.15
C LYS A 102 -26.04 0.06 0.04
N THR A 103 -25.95 -1.26 -0.09
CA THR A 103 -25.43 -2.14 0.97
C THR A 103 -23.97 -1.83 1.30
N TYR A 104 -23.11 -1.64 0.29
CA TYR A 104 -21.69 -1.28 0.46
C TYR A 104 -21.51 -0.02 1.31
N HIS A 105 -22.28 1.04 1.05
CA HIS A 105 -22.18 2.29 1.81
C HIS A 105 -22.58 2.14 3.30
N THR A 106 -23.37 1.13 3.67
CA THR A 106 -23.71 0.87 5.08
C THR A 106 -22.62 0.16 5.88
N ILE A 107 -21.62 -0.44 5.22
CA ILE A 107 -20.63 -1.29 5.88
C ILE A 107 -19.75 -0.47 6.82
N ASN A 108 -19.32 0.73 6.39
CA ASN A 108 -18.50 1.61 7.21
C ASN A 108 -19.19 1.99 8.53
N ASP A 109 -20.51 2.26 8.49
CA ASP A 109 -21.29 2.55 9.70
C ASP A 109 -21.46 1.32 10.61
N LYS A 110 -21.59 0.13 10.03
CA LYS A 110 -21.63 -1.14 10.79
C LYS A 110 -20.27 -1.43 11.43
N GLN A 111 -19.17 -1.13 10.76
CA GLN A 111 -17.81 -1.25 11.28
C GLN A 111 -17.56 -0.26 12.42
N ASN A 112 -17.91 1.01 12.22
CA ASN A 112 -17.79 2.05 13.24
C ASN A 112 -18.57 1.68 14.51
N ARG A 113 -19.81 1.19 14.37
CA ARG A 113 -20.59 0.69 15.52
C ARG A 113 -19.93 -0.49 16.24
N TRP A 114 -19.29 -1.40 15.49
CA TRP A 114 -18.55 -2.50 16.09
C TRP A 114 -17.31 -2.03 16.84
N ILE A 115 -16.55 -1.09 16.29
CA ILE A 115 -15.39 -0.47 16.98
C ILE A 115 -15.85 0.24 18.26
N LEU A 116 -16.96 0.98 18.21
CA LEU A 116 -17.56 1.64 19.37
C LEU A 116 -18.01 0.66 20.47
N SER A 117 -18.23 -0.63 20.14
CA SER A 117 -18.54 -1.67 21.14
C SER A 117 -17.34 -2.04 22.04
N PHE A 118 -16.14 -1.53 21.73
CA PHE A 118 -14.93 -1.71 22.55
C PHE A 118 -14.47 -0.40 23.22
N PRO A 119 -15.29 0.24 24.08
CA PRO A 119 -14.95 1.53 24.65
C PRO A 119 -13.64 1.45 25.45
N ALA A 120 -12.71 2.35 25.14
CA ALA A 120 -11.47 2.51 25.90
C ALA A 120 -11.74 3.21 27.24
N ASN A 121 -12.61 4.22 27.25
CA ASN A 121 -12.99 4.97 28.45
C ASN A 121 -14.45 5.45 28.35
N LYS A 122 -15.17 5.51 29.47
CA LYS A 122 -16.61 5.90 29.46
C LYS A 122 -16.88 7.37 29.09
N LYS A 123 -15.85 8.21 29.13
CA LYS A 123 -15.95 9.68 28.96
C LYS A 123 -15.36 10.20 27.64
N ASP A 124 -14.57 9.40 26.93
CA ASP A 124 -13.87 9.83 25.72
C ASP A 124 -14.15 8.84 24.58
N SER A 125 -14.83 9.33 23.54
CA SER A 125 -15.38 8.51 22.44
C SER A 125 -14.48 8.50 21.20
N SER A 126 -13.19 8.81 21.36
CA SER A 126 -12.24 8.78 20.25
C SER A 126 -12.17 7.38 19.63
N ILE A 127 -12.49 7.29 18.33
CA ILE A 127 -12.49 6.03 17.59
C ILE A 127 -11.12 5.33 17.64
N MET A 128 -10.03 6.10 17.70
CA MET A 128 -8.66 5.57 17.78
C MET A 128 -8.38 4.84 19.08
N LEU A 129 -8.86 5.36 20.22
CA LEU A 129 -8.72 4.68 21.50
C LEU A 129 -9.48 3.34 21.49
N ASN A 130 -10.63 3.30 20.81
CA ASN A 130 -11.41 2.08 20.66
C ASN A 130 -10.71 1.03 19.79
N TYR A 131 -9.98 1.43 18.74
CA TYR A 131 -9.08 0.51 18.03
C TYR A 131 -8.05 -0.11 18.98
N TYR A 132 -7.36 0.71 19.79
CA TYR A 132 -6.37 0.20 20.75
C TYR A 132 -6.98 -0.77 21.78
N SER A 133 -8.19 -0.45 22.25
CA SER A 133 -8.99 -1.32 23.14
C SER A 133 -9.37 -2.63 22.45
N MET A 134 -9.78 -2.58 21.17
CA MET A 134 -10.11 -3.75 20.35
C MET A 134 -8.88 -4.65 20.16
N PHE A 135 -7.68 -4.11 19.92
CA PHE A 135 -6.43 -4.89 19.88
C PHE A 135 -6.21 -5.68 21.17
N LYS A 136 -6.47 -5.08 22.34
CA LYS A 136 -6.28 -5.73 23.65
C LYS A 136 -7.39 -6.74 23.99
N LYS A 137 -8.65 -6.43 23.67
CA LYS A 137 -9.84 -7.15 24.21
C LYS A 137 -10.48 -8.13 23.23
N ALA A 138 -10.43 -7.87 21.92
CA ALA A 138 -11.18 -8.68 20.96
C ALA A 138 -10.41 -9.98 20.66
N PRO A 139 -11.00 -11.17 20.91
CA PRO A 139 -10.35 -12.43 20.60
C PRO A 139 -10.32 -12.66 19.09
N ARG A 140 -9.30 -13.40 18.61
CA ARG A 140 -9.09 -13.72 17.19
C ARG A 140 -10.37 -14.21 16.50
N LYS A 141 -11.03 -15.22 17.08
CA LYS A 141 -12.25 -15.84 16.51
C LYS A 141 -13.39 -14.85 16.27
N ASP A 142 -13.60 -13.90 17.19
CA ASP A 142 -14.67 -12.91 17.05
C ASP A 142 -14.36 -11.89 15.95
N VAL A 143 -13.09 -11.47 15.85
CA VAL A 143 -12.62 -10.57 14.77
C VAL A 143 -12.77 -11.26 13.41
N GLU A 144 -12.32 -12.51 13.29
CA GLU A 144 -12.42 -13.27 12.04
C GLU A 144 -13.89 -13.50 11.64
N ARG A 145 -14.75 -13.86 12.59
CA ARG A 145 -16.20 -14.02 12.33
C ARG A 145 -16.78 -12.71 11.82
N ARG A 146 -16.53 -11.60 12.52
CA ARG A 146 -17.09 -10.30 12.17
C ARG A 146 -16.56 -9.78 10.84
N PHE A 147 -15.28 -9.98 10.55
CA PHE A 147 -14.68 -9.64 9.27
C PHE A 147 -15.33 -10.40 8.11
N ARG A 148 -15.54 -11.72 8.26
CA ARG A 148 -16.24 -12.54 7.26
C ARG A 148 -17.69 -12.10 7.05
N GLU A 149 -18.40 -11.70 8.11
CA GLU A 149 -19.74 -11.12 7.99
C GLU A 149 -19.74 -9.90 7.07
N PHE A 150 -18.77 -8.98 7.22
CA PHE A 150 -18.65 -7.82 6.33
C PHE A 150 -18.29 -8.20 4.90
N GLN A 151 -17.35 -9.13 4.72
CA GLN A 151 -16.99 -9.63 3.40
C GLN A 151 -18.18 -10.27 2.68
N ASN A 152 -19.12 -10.90 3.40
CA ASN A 152 -20.30 -11.53 2.83
C ASN A 152 -21.43 -10.55 2.50
N LEU A 153 -21.36 -9.30 2.98
CA LEU A 153 -22.27 -8.24 2.56
C LEU A 153 -21.94 -7.73 1.15
N ILE A 154 -20.72 -7.99 0.67
CA ILE A 154 -20.28 -7.63 -0.67
C ILE A 154 -20.26 -8.89 -1.53
N PRO A 155 -20.83 -8.86 -2.74
CA PRO A 155 -20.71 -9.96 -3.68
C PRO A 155 -19.24 -10.27 -3.97
N HIS A 156 -18.88 -11.54 -3.87
CA HIS A 156 -17.50 -12.01 -4.08
C HIS A 156 -16.91 -11.70 -5.47
N ASP A 157 -17.77 -11.47 -6.45
CA ASP A 157 -17.46 -11.36 -7.86
C ASP A 157 -17.57 -9.92 -8.39
N ALA A 158 -17.68 -8.90 -7.53
CA ALA A 158 -17.87 -7.52 -7.94
C ALA A 158 -16.76 -7.03 -8.90
N LEU A 159 -15.49 -7.22 -8.52
CA LEU A 159 -14.36 -6.89 -9.39
C LEU A 159 -14.37 -7.70 -10.70
N ARG A 160 -14.73 -8.98 -10.61
CA ARG A 160 -14.85 -9.86 -11.78
C ARG A 160 -15.93 -9.37 -12.74
N ARG A 161 -17.08 -8.92 -12.24
CA ARG A 161 -18.16 -8.33 -13.04
C ARG A 161 -17.69 -7.08 -13.78
N SER A 162 -16.93 -6.20 -13.12
CA SER A 162 -16.33 -5.02 -13.77
C SER A 162 -15.41 -5.41 -14.93
N PHE A 163 -14.56 -6.42 -14.75
CA PHE A 163 -13.72 -6.94 -15.83
C PHE A 163 -14.51 -7.59 -16.96
N ILE A 164 -15.62 -8.27 -16.67
CA ILE A 164 -16.50 -8.85 -17.69
C ILE A 164 -17.21 -7.76 -18.48
N GLN A 165 -17.67 -6.69 -17.82
CA GLN A 165 -18.28 -5.54 -18.49
C GLN A 165 -17.29 -4.81 -19.41
N LEU A 166 -16.01 -4.80 -19.03
CA LEU A 166 -14.93 -4.22 -19.84
C LEU A 166 -14.56 -5.10 -21.05
N ALA A 167 -14.69 -6.42 -20.90
CA ALA A 167 -14.29 -7.38 -21.92
C ALA A 167 -15.33 -7.49 -23.05
N SER A 168 -14.87 -7.41 -24.31
CA SER A 168 -15.71 -7.65 -25.48
C SER A 168 -15.96 -9.14 -25.75
N SER A 169 -15.11 -10.03 -25.23
CA SER A 169 -15.22 -11.48 -25.37
C SER A 169 -14.61 -12.22 -24.17
N PRO A 170 -14.91 -13.51 -23.98
CA PRO A 170 -14.28 -14.33 -22.93
C PRO A 170 -12.74 -14.40 -23.04
N GLU A 171 -12.20 -14.38 -24.26
CA GLU A 171 -10.76 -14.32 -24.51
C GLU A 171 -10.17 -12.99 -24.05
N ALA A 172 -10.85 -11.88 -24.34
CA ALA A 172 -10.47 -10.55 -23.85
C ALA A 172 -10.48 -10.52 -22.31
N PHE A 173 -11.50 -11.09 -21.67
CA PHE A 173 -11.55 -11.21 -20.21
C PHE A 173 -10.35 -11.99 -19.66
N LEU A 174 -9.98 -13.10 -20.29
CA LEU A 174 -8.82 -13.90 -19.86
C LEU A 174 -7.52 -13.09 -19.97
N MET A 175 -7.36 -12.31 -21.05
CA MET A 175 -6.21 -11.44 -21.26
C MET A 175 -6.15 -10.32 -20.21
N LEU A 176 -7.26 -9.60 -19.98
CA LEU A 176 -7.37 -8.55 -18.97
C LEU A 176 -7.05 -9.10 -17.57
N ARG A 177 -7.62 -10.25 -17.20
CA ARG A 177 -7.37 -10.89 -15.91
C ARG A 177 -5.91 -11.31 -15.74
N SER A 178 -5.31 -11.90 -16.78
CA SER A 178 -3.90 -12.31 -16.78
C SER A 178 -2.97 -11.10 -16.64
N HIS A 179 -3.26 -10.03 -17.37
CA HIS A 179 -2.48 -8.79 -17.32
C HIS A 179 -2.60 -8.13 -15.94
N PHE A 180 -3.82 -8.03 -15.38
CA PHE A 180 -4.05 -7.55 -14.02
C PHE A 180 -3.22 -8.33 -13.00
N ALA A 181 -3.34 -9.67 -12.97
CA ALA A 181 -2.63 -10.51 -12.00
C ALA A 181 -1.10 -10.32 -12.08
N ARG A 182 -0.57 -10.16 -13.30
CA ARG A 182 0.84 -9.91 -13.55
C ARG A 182 1.29 -8.54 -13.03
N THR A 183 0.61 -7.46 -13.44
CA THR A 183 0.97 -6.11 -13.00
C THR A 183 0.78 -5.92 -11.50
N TYR A 184 -0.28 -6.53 -10.94
CA TYR A 184 -0.58 -6.45 -9.52
C TYR A 184 0.47 -7.18 -8.68
N GLY A 185 0.84 -8.41 -9.05
CA GLY A 185 1.87 -9.17 -8.34
C GLY A 185 3.23 -8.47 -8.34
N CYS A 186 3.60 -7.88 -9.48
CA CYS A 186 4.81 -7.08 -9.61
C CYS A 186 4.75 -5.84 -8.69
N MET A 187 3.67 -5.07 -8.76
CA MET A 187 3.44 -3.87 -7.96
C MET A 187 3.47 -4.16 -6.46
N SER A 188 2.82 -5.23 -6.00
CA SER A 188 2.78 -5.63 -4.59
C SER A 188 4.18 -5.88 -4.02
N ILE A 189 5.05 -6.57 -4.77
CA ILE A 189 6.42 -6.86 -4.31
C ILE A 189 7.29 -5.61 -4.31
N CYS A 190 7.20 -4.78 -5.36
CA CYS A 190 7.94 -3.53 -5.42
C CYS A 190 7.53 -2.56 -4.31
N HIS A 191 6.22 -2.45 -4.04
CA HIS A 191 5.69 -1.68 -2.91
C HIS A 191 6.17 -2.24 -1.56
N TYR A 192 6.19 -3.55 -1.37
CA TYR A 192 6.71 -4.16 -0.15
C TYR A 192 8.20 -3.86 0.07
N VAL A 193 9.03 -4.01 -0.96
CA VAL A 193 10.48 -3.75 -0.89
C VAL A 193 10.74 -2.30 -0.50
N LEU A 194 10.07 -1.35 -1.15
CA LEU A 194 10.14 0.08 -0.77
C LEU A 194 9.45 0.40 0.56
N GLY A 195 8.55 -0.46 1.05
CA GLY A 195 7.75 -0.19 2.24
C GLY A 195 6.68 0.88 2.03
N ILE A 196 6.03 0.88 0.86
CA ILE A 196 4.92 1.79 0.57
C ILE A 196 3.67 1.33 1.30
N GLY A 197 3.14 2.20 2.17
CA GLY A 197 1.86 2.01 2.86
C GLY A 197 0.75 2.91 2.31
N ASP A 198 -0.35 3.02 3.05
CA ASP A 198 -1.57 3.75 2.67
C ASP A 198 -2.14 3.28 1.34
N ARG A 199 -2.21 1.96 1.16
CA ARG A 199 -2.69 1.31 -0.08
C ARG A 199 -4.20 1.07 -0.04
N HIS A 200 -4.97 2.12 0.23
CA HIS A 200 -6.43 2.09 0.13
C HIS A 200 -6.90 2.04 -1.33
N LEU A 201 -8.18 1.73 -1.55
CA LEU A 201 -8.75 1.53 -2.91
C LEU A 201 -8.57 2.75 -3.84
N SER A 202 -8.46 3.96 -3.29
CA SER A 202 -8.23 5.16 -4.11
C SER A 202 -6.79 5.40 -4.58
N ASN A 203 -5.81 4.66 -4.03
CA ASN A 203 -4.39 4.80 -4.37
C ASN A 203 -3.92 3.75 -5.39
N MET A 204 -4.87 3.10 -6.05
CA MET A 204 -4.63 2.19 -7.16
C MET A 204 -5.59 2.56 -8.28
N MET A 205 -5.07 2.67 -9.50
CA MET A 205 -5.87 2.86 -10.70
C MET A 205 -5.73 1.63 -11.59
N VAL A 206 -6.83 1.29 -12.25
CA VAL A 206 -6.93 0.22 -13.24
C VAL A 206 -6.95 0.87 -14.62
N ASP A 207 -6.10 0.40 -15.50
CA ASP A 207 -6.10 0.73 -16.93
C ASP A 207 -7.27 0.01 -17.62
N LEU A 208 -8.18 0.78 -18.21
CA LEU A 208 -9.39 0.28 -18.84
C LEU A 208 -9.13 -0.34 -20.22
N GLU A 209 -7.98 -0.12 -20.84
CA GLU A 209 -7.64 -0.74 -22.13
C GLU A 209 -7.04 -2.13 -21.94
N CYS A 210 -6.11 -2.26 -21.00
CA CYS A 210 -5.33 -3.49 -20.82
C CYS A 210 -5.59 -4.24 -19.50
N GLY A 211 -6.35 -3.66 -18.58
CA GLY A 211 -6.64 -4.24 -17.26
C GLY A 211 -5.45 -4.16 -16.29
N GLY A 212 -4.40 -3.41 -16.63
CA GLY A 212 -3.21 -3.25 -15.79
C GLY A 212 -3.49 -2.40 -14.56
N VAL A 213 -2.64 -2.49 -13.53
CA VAL A 213 -2.75 -1.67 -12.31
C VAL A 213 -1.55 -0.77 -12.15
N VAL A 214 -1.81 0.45 -11.70
CA VAL A 214 -0.81 1.45 -11.33
C VAL A 214 -1.10 1.96 -9.92
N GLY A 215 -0.07 2.01 -9.08
CA GLY A 215 -0.13 2.67 -7.78
C GLY A 215 0.10 4.17 -7.95
N ILE A 216 -0.59 4.98 -7.15
CA ILE A 216 -0.38 6.44 -7.10
C ILE A 216 -0.23 6.91 -5.65
N ASP A 217 0.18 8.15 -5.45
CA ASP A 217 0.34 8.81 -4.14
C ASP A 217 1.27 8.02 -3.20
N PHE A 218 2.58 8.22 -3.33
CA PHE A 218 3.59 7.52 -2.53
C PHE A 218 4.00 8.28 -1.26
N GLY A 219 3.10 9.07 -0.68
CA GLY A 219 3.39 9.88 0.51
C GLY A 219 3.88 9.09 1.74
N HIS A 220 3.53 7.81 1.81
CA HIS A 220 3.98 6.89 2.86
C HIS A 220 4.95 5.82 2.35
N ALA A 221 6.21 6.19 2.10
CA ALA A 221 7.27 5.25 1.71
C ALA A 221 8.16 4.81 2.90
N PHE A 222 8.95 3.75 2.71
CA PHE A 222 9.91 3.22 3.69
C PHE A 222 9.32 2.88 5.07
N GLY A 223 8.12 2.31 5.09
CA GLY A 223 7.45 1.83 6.31
C GLY A 223 6.95 2.96 7.20
N SER A 224 6.83 4.19 6.69
CA SER A 224 6.31 5.33 7.46
C SER A 224 4.87 5.10 7.92
N ALA A 225 4.06 4.36 7.14
CA ALA A 225 2.67 4.05 7.50
C ALA A 225 2.60 3.19 8.78
N THR A 226 3.44 2.16 8.89
CA THR A 226 3.51 1.30 10.07
C THR A 226 4.13 2.02 11.28
N GLN A 227 5.01 2.98 11.06
CA GLN A 227 5.77 3.62 12.14
C GLN A 227 5.10 4.89 12.71
N PHE A 228 4.47 5.70 11.86
CA PHE A 228 4.01 7.04 12.25
C PHE A 228 2.50 7.19 12.30
N LEU A 229 1.72 6.35 11.62
CA LEU A 229 0.28 6.42 11.72
C LEU A 229 -0.16 6.02 13.13
N PRO A 230 -1.11 6.73 13.76
CA PRO A 230 -1.62 6.36 15.07
C PRO A 230 -2.13 4.90 15.11
N LEU A 231 -2.83 4.51 14.04
CA LEU A 231 -3.21 3.13 13.77
C LEU A 231 -2.29 2.59 12.67
N PRO A 232 -1.30 1.74 13.01
CA PRO A 232 -0.29 1.30 12.05
C PRO A 232 -0.87 0.32 11.04
N GLU A 233 -0.42 0.43 9.78
CA GLU A 233 -0.70 -0.58 8.76
C GLU A 233 0.20 -1.79 8.96
N LEU A 234 -0.42 -2.95 9.18
CA LEU A 234 0.27 -4.21 9.52
C LEU A 234 0.31 -5.21 8.35
N MET A 235 -0.21 -4.85 7.17
CA MET A 235 -0.13 -5.67 5.96
C MET A 235 1.00 -5.16 5.05
N PRO A 236 1.73 -6.05 4.36
CA PRO A 236 2.83 -5.64 3.48
C PRO A 236 2.35 -4.96 2.19
N PHE A 237 1.15 -5.31 1.74
CA PHE A 237 0.45 -4.73 0.60
C PHE A 237 -1.04 -5.08 0.72
N ARG A 238 -1.88 -4.46 -0.12
CA ARG A 238 -3.28 -4.85 -0.22
C ARG A 238 -3.39 -6.20 -0.95
N LEU A 239 -4.06 -7.18 -0.34
CA LEU A 239 -4.51 -8.39 -1.02
C LEU A 239 -5.81 -8.84 -0.36
N THR A 240 -6.93 -8.29 -0.86
CA THR A 240 -8.26 -8.47 -0.27
C THR A 240 -9.11 -9.43 -1.10
N ARG A 241 -10.31 -9.73 -0.61
CA ARG A 241 -11.20 -10.75 -1.19
C ARG A 241 -11.49 -10.49 -2.66
N GLN A 242 -11.85 -9.27 -3.06
CA GLN A 242 -12.15 -8.96 -4.47
C GLN A 242 -10.96 -9.26 -5.40
N ILE A 243 -9.74 -8.95 -4.96
CA ILE A 243 -8.52 -9.21 -5.75
C ILE A 243 -8.28 -10.72 -5.87
N CYS A 244 -8.37 -11.46 -4.77
CA CYS A 244 -8.25 -12.93 -4.78
C CYS A 244 -9.33 -13.59 -5.65
N ASP A 245 -10.58 -13.14 -5.54
CA ASP A 245 -11.74 -13.77 -6.16
C ASP A 245 -11.82 -13.48 -7.68
N LEU A 246 -11.19 -12.40 -8.16
CA LEU A 246 -10.94 -12.19 -9.59
C LEU A 246 -10.16 -13.36 -10.23
N MET A 247 -9.24 -13.99 -9.47
CA MET A 247 -8.34 -15.05 -9.95
C MET A 247 -8.86 -16.47 -9.70
N VAL A 248 -10.12 -16.64 -9.30
CA VAL A 248 -10.77 -17.96 -9.18
C VAL A 248 -10.65 -18.74 -10.52
N PRO A 249 -10.30 -20.05 -10.48
CA PRO A 249 -10.27 -20.92 -9.30
C PRO A 249 -8.97 -20.94 -8.49
N LEU A 250 -7.85 -20.49 -9.06
CA LEU A 250 -6.53 -20.62 -8.41
C LEU A 250 -6.24 -19.54 -7.36
N ARG A 251 -7.02 -18.45 -7.37
CA ARG A 251 -6.88 -17.29 -6.47
C ARG A 251 -5.42 -16.80 -6.42
N GLU A 252 -4.88 -16.52 -5.24
CA GLU A 252 -3.50 -16.07 -5.04
C GLU A 252 -2.43 -17.08 -5.48
N SER A 253 -2.68 -18.39 -5.34
CA SER A 253 -1.68 -19.46 -5.56
C SER A 253 -1.28 -19.68 -7.02
N GLY A 254 -1.97 -19.02 -7.96
CA GLY A 254 -1.71 -19.17 -9.40
C GLY A 254 -0.70 -18.15 -9.94
N GLN A 255 -1.15 -17.39 -10.93
CA GLN A 255 -0.32 -16.41 -11.63
C GLN A 255 0.19 -15.29 -10.71
N LEU A 256 -0.58 -14.91 -9.69
CA LEU A 256 -0.20 -13.86 -8.76
C LEU A 256 1.05 -14.27 -7.95
N GLN A 257 0.98 -15.39 -7.21
CA GLN A 257 2.10 -15.88 -6.42
C GLN A 257 3.34 -16.14 -7.28
N SER A 258 3.19 -16.77 -8.45
CA SER A 258 4.33 -17.01 -9.34
C SER A 258 4.96 -15.71 -9.82
N THR A 259 4.18 -14.70 -10.20
CA THR A 259 4.69 -13.37 -10.58
C THR A 259 5.42 -12.70 -9.41
N MET A 260 4.87 -12.79 -8.20
CA MET A 260 5.51 -12.28 -6.99
C MET A 260 6.86 -12.95 -6.73
N VAL A 261 6.95 -14.27 -6.91
CA VAL A 261 8.20 -15.04 -6.76
C VAL A 261 9.25 -14.63 -7.79
N PHE A 262 8.89 -14.51 -9.08
CA PHE A 262 9.84 -14.06 -10.11
C PHE A 262 10.34 -12.64 -9.84
N THR A 263 9.42 -11.71 -9.52
CA THR A 263 9.74 -10.32 -9.18
C THR A 263 10.69 -10.26 -7.98
N MET A 264 10.36 -10.96 -6.88
CA MET A 264 11.18 -10.97 -5.68
C MET A 264 12.56 -11.57 -5.97
N ARG A 265 12.64 -12.66 -6.74
CA ARG A 265 13.93 -13.28 -7.11
C ARG A 265 14.82 -12.32 -7.89
N ALA A 266 14.28 -11.63 -8.90
CA ALA A 266 15.03 -10.66 -9.69
C ALA A 266 15.56 -9.51 -8.84
N LEU A 267 14.72 -8.94 -7.96
CA LEU A 267 15.12 -7.86 -7.05
C LEU A 267 16.17 -8.31 -6.02
N ARG A 268 16.09 -9.56 -5.51
CA ARG A 268 17.09 -10.11 -4.58
C ARG A 268 18.43 -10.36 -5.27
N ASN A 269 18.43 -10.83 -6.52
CA ASN A 269 19.67 -11.08 -7.27
C ASN A 269 20.46 -9.78 -7.53
N ASN A 270 19.76 -8.68 -7.80
CA ASN A 270 20.36 -7.37 -8.09
C ASN A 270 20.19 -6.36 -6.93
N HIS A 271 20.13 -6.85 -5.69
CA HIS A 271 19.80 -6.03 -4.53
C HIS A 271 20.81 -4.91 -4.23
N GLU A 272 22.07 -5.04 -4.61
CA GLU A 272 23.10 -4.03 -4.34
C GLU A 272 22.84 -2.70 -5.06
N ILE A 273 22.48 -2.78 -6.35
CA ILE A 273 22.16 -1.60 -7.17
C ILE A 273 20.96 -0.88 -6.54
N LEU A 274 19.91 -1.64 -6.22
CA LEU A 274 18.70 -1.10 -5.62
C LEU A 274 18.96 -0.45 -4.24
N LEU A 275 19.76 -1.10 -3.38
CA LEU A 275 20.11 -0.56 -2.07
C LEU A 275 20.96 0.71 -2.16
N ASN A 276 21.91 0.77 -3.10
CA ASN A 276 22.73 1.96 -3.31
C ASN A 276 21.88 3.14 -3.78
N THR A 277 20.96 2.91 -4.72
CA THR A 277 20.04 3.94 -5.20
C THR A 277 19.07 4.38 -4.09
N MET A 278 18.51 3.46 -3.31
CA MET A 278 17.69 3.81 -2.14
C MET A 278 18.48 4.64 -1.13
N ASP A 279 19.75 4.30 -0.87
CA ASP A 279 20.60 5.01 0.09
C ASP A 279 20.83 6.47 -0.31
N VAL A 280 20.96 6.74 -1.62
CA VAL A 280 21.01 8.12 -2.15
C VAL A 280 19.69 8.84 -1.86
N PHE A 281 18.55 8.27 -2.23
CA PHE A 281 17.24 8.93 -2.08
C PHE A 281 16.82 9.17 -0.63
N ILE A 282 17.13 8.26 0.29
CA ILE A 282 16.78 8.44 1.71
C ILE A 282 17.66 9.50 2.37
N LYS A 283 18.89 9.70 1.88
CA LYS A 283 19.81 10.73 2.38
C LYS A 283 19.54 12.11 1.78
N GLU A 284 18.84 12.19 0.66
CA GLU A 284 18.35 13.47 0.15
C GLU A 284 17.41 14.09 1.21
N PRO A 285 17.71 15.30 1.71
CA PRO A 285 16.95 15.93 2.78
C PRO A 285 15.61 16.44 2.23
N LEU A 286 14.68 15.52 1.99
CA LEU A 286 13.30 15.84 1.68
C LEU A 286 12.64 16.39 2.96
N LEU A 287 11.87 17.49 2.81
CA LEU A 287 11.19 18.19 3.91
C LEU A 287 10.39 17.24 4.81
N ASP A 288 9.77 16.22 4.23
CA ASP A 288 8.98 15.23 4.96
C ASP A 288 9.86 14.29 5.79
N TRP A 289 11.02 13.88 5.28
CA TRP A 289 11.98 13.07 6.04
C TRP A 289 12.51 13.82 7.25
N GLN A 290 12.80 15.11 7.09
CA GLN A 290 13.20 15.96 8.21
C GLN A 290 12.06 16.11 9.22
N ASN A 291 10.81 16.22 8.78
CA ASN A 291 9.65 16.28 9.67
C ASN A 291 9.41 14.97 10.41
N PHE A 292 9.54 13.82 9.74
CA PHE A 292 9.41 12.49 10.35
C PHE A 292 10.56 12.20 11.33
N ALA A 293 11.81 12.49 10.93
CA ALA A 293 12.98 12.33 11.79
C ALA A 293 12.91 13.22 13.04
N ARG A 294 12.45 14.47 12.90
CA ARG A 294 12.27 15.40 14.03
C ARG A 294 11.20 14.90 15.01
N LYS A 295 10.02 14.50 14.50
CA LYS A 295 8.97 13.88 15.31
C LYS A 295 9.46 12.62 16.04
N GLN A 296 10.39 11.87 15.46
CA GLN A 296 10.94 10.67 16.09
C GLN A 296 12.00 10.98 17.14
N ALA A 297 12.92 11.90 16.87
CA ALA A 297 13.93 12.35 17.83
C ALA A 297 13.27 12.95 19.10
N GLU A 298 12.21 13.75 18.91
CA GLU A 298 11.39 14.27 20.02
C GLU A 298 10.75 13.14 20.86
N LYS A 299 10.19 12.10 20.21
CA LYS A 299 9.59 10.94 20.90
C LYS A 299 10.62 10.05 21.62
N GLN A 300 11.83 9.95 21.08
CA GLN A 300 12.91 9.12 21.63
C GLN A 300 13.81 9.89 22.62
N LYS A 301 13.58 11.20 22.84
CA LYS A 301 14.43 12.09 23.64
C LYS A 301 15.89 12.09 23.19
N LEU A 302 16.11 11.98 21.88
CA LEU A 302 17.43 12.13 21.28
C LEU A 302 17.76 13.62 21.18
N ASN A 303 19.01 14.00 21.40
CA ASN A 303 19.44 15.41 21.35
C ASN A 303 19.53 15.85 19.89
N LEU A 304 18.55 16.64 19.43
CA LEU A 304 18.45 17.16 18.07
C LEU A 304 19.60 18.08 17.63
N ASP A 305 20.43 18.56 18.57
CA ASP A 305 21.55 19.47 18.31
C ASP A 305 22.81 18.76 17.76
N ASP A 306 22.87 17.42 17.84
CA ASP A 306 23.96 16.64 17.25
C ASP A 306 23.59 16.21 15.82
N MET A 307 24.30 16.74 14.82
CA MET A 307 24.17 16.39 13.39
C MET A 307 24.27 14.88 13.10
N THR A 308 24.78 14.08 14.04
CA THR A 308 24.87 12.62 13.95
C THR A 308 23.52 11.91 14.06
N ASP A 309 22.52 12.50 14.73
CA ASP A 309 21.23 11.84 15.01
C ASP A 309 20.28 11.89 13.80
N GLN A 310 20.39 12.91 12.93
CA GLN A 310 19.62 12.95 11.67
C GLN A 310 20.02 11.83 10.69
N ALA A 311 21.25 11.32 10.78
CA ALA A 311 21.75 10.25 9.92
C ALA A 311 21.33 8.84 10.37
N TRP A 312 20.78 8.67 11.58
CA TRP A 312 20.40 7.36 12.11
C TRP A 312 19.15 6.80 11.43
N TYR A 313 18.12 7.63 11.27
CA TYR A 313 16.83 7.20 10.71
C TYR A 313 16.94 6.67 9.26
N PRO A 314 17.64 7.38 8.33
CA PRO A 314 17.97 6.83 7.02
C PRO A 314 18.64 5.46 7.05
N LYS A 315 19.62 5.27 7.95
CA LYS A 315 20.38 4.02 8.06
C LYS A 315 19.49 2.84 8.49
N GLU A 316 18.57 3.05 9.44
CA GLU A 316 17.65 2.00 9.86
C GLU A 316 16.65 1.63 8.75
N LYS A 317 16.22 2.59 7.92
CA LYS A 317 15.36 2.29 6.76
C LYS A 317 16.06 1.52 5.65
N ILE A 318 17.31 1.87 5.33
CA ILE A 318 18.13 1.07 4.41
C ILE A 318 18.40 -0.33 4.98
N LYS A 319 18.62 -0.44 6.29
CA LYS A 319 18.79 -1.74 6.95
C LYS A 319 17.52 -2.59 6.85
N SER A 320 16.33 -2.01 7.03
CA SER A 320 15.05 -2.70 6.82
C SER A 320 14.93 -3.19 5.37
N ALA A 321 15.17 -2.32 4.37
CA ALA A 321 15.15 -2.70 2.95
C ALA A 321 16.17 -3.81 2.62
N LYS A 322 17.37 -3.75 3.19
CA LYS A 322 18.42 -4.77 3.05
C LYS A 322 17.98 -6.11 3.63
N ARG A 323 17.30 -6.13 4.78
CA ARG A 323 16.76 -7.36 5.37
C ARG A 323 15.66 -7.96 4.48
N LYS A 324 14.78 -7.13 3.90
CA LYS A 324 13.76 -7.60 2.93
C LYS A 324 14.41 -8.30 1.73
N LEU A 325 15.46 -7.69 1.16
CA LEU A 325 16.16 -8.23 -0.01
C LEU A 325 17.11 -9.40 0.31
N LYS A 326 17.57 -9.54 1.55
CA LYS A 326 18.30 -10.73 2.00
C LYS A 326 17.39 -11.93 2.25
N GLY A 327 16.09 -11.70 2.32
CA GLY A 327 15.10 -12.75 2.51
C GLY A 327 14.78 -13.02 3.97
N ASP A 328 14.86 -12.03 4.87
CA ASP A 328 14.38 -12.17 6.25
C ASP A 328 12.85 -12.29 6.33
N ASN A 329 12.33 -12.85 7.43
CA ASN A 329 10.89 -13.03 7.63
C ASN A 329 10.16 -11.67 7.60
N PRO A 330 9.15 -11.47 6.74
CA PRO A 330 8.40 -10.22 6.62
C PRO A 330 7.81 -9.69 7.93
N ALA A 331 7.28 -10.58 8.79
CA ALA A 331 6.66 -10.21 10.06
C ALA A 331 7.70 -9.66 11.05
N GLU A 332 8.90 -10.24 11.09
CA GLU A 332 10.01 -9.78 11.94
C GLU A 332 10.60 -8.45 11.45
N ILE A 333 10.59 -8.21 10.13
CA ILE A 333 11.00 -6.91 9.57
C ILE A 333 9.98 -5.84 9.98
N MET A 334 8.68 -6.10 9.78
CA MET A 334 7.63 -5.14 10.11
C MET A 334 7.54 -4.88 11.62
N LYS A 335 7.89 -5.87 12.44
CA LYS A 335 8.04 -5.70 13.89
C LYS A 335 9.07 -4.65 14.25
N LEU A 336 10.17 -4.53 13.50
CA LEU A 336 11.14 -3.45 13.74
C LEU A 336 10.49 -2.08 13.53
N ASP A 337 9.81 -1.89 12.40
CA ASP A 337 9.13 -0.63 12.08
C ASP A 337 8.05 -0.29 13.12
N LEU A 338 7.29 -1.29 13.58
CA LEU A 338 6.30 -1.15 14.64
C LEU A 338 6.94 -0.78 15.99
N THR A 339 8.07 -1.42 16.34
CA THR A 339 8.81 -1.13 17.58
C THR A 339 9.31 0.32 17.58
N LEU A 340 9.91 0.75 16.47
CA LEU A 340 10.44 2.10 16.31
C LEU A 340 9.39 3.20 16.53
N GLY A 341 8.14 2.94 16.14
CA GLY A 341 7.02 3.89 16.26
C GLY A 341 6.21 3.79 17.54
N HIS A 342 6.01 2.57 18.06
CA HIS A 342 4.96 2.25 19.02
C HIS A 342 5.43 1.51 20.29
N GLU A 343 6.74 1.28 20.50
CA GLU A 343 7.24 0.50 21.66
C GLU A 343 6.68 0.95 23.03
N LYS A 344 6.53 2.27 23.24
CA LYS A 344 6.02 2.84 24.50
C LYS A 344 4.49 2.80 24.62
N ALA A 345 3.77 2.41 23.57
CA ALA A 345 2.31 2.39 23.56
C ALA A 345 1.78 1.16 24.31
N GLU A 346 0.75 1.34 25.14
CA GLU A 346 0.22 0.24 25.95
C GLU A 346 -0.36 -0.93 25.12
N HIS A 347 -0.80 -0.65 23.89
CA HIS A 347 -1.37 -1.63 22.97
C HIS A 347 -0.31 -2.32 22.10
N TYR A 348 0.97 -1.94 22.23
CA TYR A 348 2.09 -2.46 21.43
C TYR A 348 2.18 -3.98 21.48
N LYS A 349 2.15 -4.58 22.69
CA LYS A 349 2.23 -6.04 22.86
C LYS A 349 1.10 -6.77 22.13
N ALA A 350 -0.11 -6.19 22.14
CA ALA A 350 -1.26 -6.77 21.45
C ALA A 350 -1.12 -6.65 19.92
N MET A 351 -0.68 -5.50 19.41
CA MET A 351 -0.39 -5.32 17.98
C MET A 351 0.71 -6.28 17.51
N LEU A 352 1.77 -6.43 18.31
CA LEU A 352 2.88 -7.34 18.02
C LEU A 352 2.41 -8.80 17.94
N SER A 353 1.56 -9.24 18.86
CA SER A 353 0.99 -10.59 18.83
C SER A 353 0.14 -10.83 17.57
N VAL A 354 -0.65 -9.84 17.14
CA VAL A 354 -1.43 -9.93 15.89
C VAL A 354 -0.51 -9.97 14.66
N LEU A 355 0.54 -9.15 14.65
CA LEU A 355 1.50 -9.05 13.55
C LEU A 355 2.26 -10.37 13.34
N LEU A 356 2.84 -10.92 14.41
CA LEU A 356 3.62 -12.17 14.33
C LEU A 356 2.76 -13.38 13.96
N GLY A 357 1.46 -13.34 14.26
CA GLY A 357 0.53 -14.42 13.95
C GLY A 357 0.63 -15.60 14.93
N ASP A 358 -0.10 -16.66 14.61
CA ASP A 358 -0.15 -17.90 15.39
C ASP A 358 0.47 -19.05 14.58
N GLU A 359 1.37 -19.83 15.17
CA GLU A 359 2.05 -20.96 14.52
C GLU A 359 1.07 -22.01 13.99
N GLN A 360 -0.09 -22.17 14.63
CA GLN A 360 -1.13 -23.12 14.22
C GLN A 360 -1.88 -22.66 12.95
N CYS A 361 -2.02 -21.35 12.74
CA CYS A 361 -2.89 -20.79 11.71
C CYS A 361 -2.13 -20.10 10.58
N ASN A 362 -0.97 -19.50 10.87
CA ASN A 362 -0.30 -18.55 9.99
C ASN A 362 1.05 -19.10 9.53
N GLN A 363 1.30 -19.04 8.22
CA GLN A 363 2.56 -19.48 7.64
C GLN A 363 3.74 -18.64 8.15
N ARG A 364 3.53 -17.33 8.36
CA ARG A 364 4.59 -16.41 8.80
C ARG A 364 5.12 -16.67 10.22
N ALA A 365 4.39 -17.44 11.04
CA ALA A 365 4.77 -17.82 12.40
C ALA A 365 5.51 -19.16 12.48
N LYS A 366 5.58 -19.91 11.38
CA LYS A 366 6.27 -21.21 11.30
C LYS A 366 7.78 -21.05 11.07
N PRO A 367 8.57 -22.14 11.20
CA PRO A 367 9.99 -22.11 10.85
C PRO A 367 10.24 -21.55 9.45
N TYR A 368 11.16 -20.59 9.37
CA TYR A 368 11.40 -19.77 8.20
C TYR A 368 12.80 -20.04 7.62
N ASP A 369 12.87 -20.34 6.32
CA ASP A 369 14.08 -20.81 5.64
C ASP A 369 14.75 -19.75 4.73
N GLY A 370 14.15 -18.56 4.59
CA GLY A 370 14.68 -17.47 3.78
C GLY A 370 14.60 -17.65 2.25
N THR A 371 13.93 -18.71 1.78
CA THR A 371 13.69 -18.92 0.34
C THR A 371 12.74 -17.87 -0.21
N VAL A 372 12.82 -17.60 -1.51
CA VAL A 372 11.95 -16.59 -2.16
C VAL A 372 10.50 -17.02 -2.08
N GLU A 373 10.24 -18.31 -2.29
CA GLU A 373 8.93 -18.94 -2.27
C GLU A 373 8.29 -18.82 -0.88
N ASN A 374 9.04 -19.14 0.18
CA ASN A 374 8.53 -19.04 1.55
C ASN A 374 8.36 -17.57 1.98
N GLN A 375 9.26 -16.68 1.55
CA GLN A 375 9.11 -15.24 1.78
C GLN A 375 7.80 -14.71 1.16
N VAL A 376 7.52 -15.05 -0.10
CA VAL A 376 6.26 -14.66 -0.77
C VAL A 376 5.05 -15.33 -0.10
N ALA A 377 5.15 -16.59 0.31
CA ALA A 377 4.08 -17.27 1.04
C ALA A 377 3.75 -16.56 2.37
N CYS A 378 4.77 -16.13 3.12
CA CYS A 378 4.59 -15.36 4.35
C CYS A 378 3.98 -13.97 4.09
N LEU A 379 4.36 -13.32 2.99
CA LEU A 379 3.78 -12.04 2.58
C LEU A 379 2.29 -12.17 2.25
N ILE A 380 1.92 -13.20 1.48
CA ILE A 380 0.52 -13.47 1.13
C ILE A 380 -0.29 -13.83 2.37
N ASP A 381 0.23 -14.70 3.26
CA ASP A 381 -0.41 -15.05 4.54
C ASP A 381 -0.66 -13.80 5.41
N GLN A 382 0.34 -12.92 5.52
CA GLN A 382 0.19 -11.68 6.29
C GLN A 382 -0.81 -10.71 5.65
N ALA A 383 -0.79 -10.56 4.32
CA ALA A 383 -1.68 -9.65 3.60
C ALA A 383 -3.15 -10.10 3.58
N THR A 384 -3.40 -11.41 3.76
CA THR A 384 -4.74 -12.01 3.70
C THR A 384 -5.30 -12.42 5.06
N ASP A 385 -4.56 -12.24 6.17
CA ASP A 385 -4.99 -12.67 7.50
C ASP A 385 -6.26 -11.90 7.96
N PRO A 386 -7.41 -12.58 8.13
CA PRO A 386 -8.64 -11.95 8.59
C PRO A 386 -8.53 -11.30 9.98
N ASN A 387 -7.65 -11.81 10.85
CA ASN A 387 -7.42 -11.23 12.17
C ASN A 387 -6.68 -9.88 12.09
N LEU A 388 -5.85 -9.69 11.06
CA LEU A 388 -5.12 -8.46 10.81
C LEU A 388 -6.00 -7.46 10.04
N LEU A 389 -6.61 -7.91 8.95
CA LEU A 389 -7.51 -7.12 8.12
C LEU A 389 -8.72 -6.61 8.92
N GLY A 390 -9.30 -7.43 9.80
CA GLY A 390 -10.42 -7.04 10.66
C GLY A 390 -10.09 -5.95 11.69
N ARG A 391 -8.81 -5.68 11.95
CA ARG A 391 -8.34 -4.65 12.90
C ARG A 391 -7.74 -3.42 12.22
N THR A 392 -7.75 -3.39 10.89
CA THR A 392 -7.20 -2.29 10.09
C THR A 392 -8.12 -1.07 10.13
N TYR A 393 -7.57 0.10 9.84
CA TYR A 393 -8.32 1.34 9.71
C TYR A 393 -9.52 1.18 8.76
N HIS A 394 -10.71 1.59 9.19
CA HIS A 394 -11.95 1.45 8.40
C HIS A 394 -11.86 2.14 7.03
N GLY A 395 -11.13 3.26 6.92
CA GLY A 395 -10.93 3.98 5.64
C GLY A 395 -10.07 3.23 4.63
N TRP A 396 -9.32 2.22 5.06
CA TRP A 396 -8.58 1.32 4.17
C TRP A 396 -9.50 0.28 3.49
N GLU A 397 -10.73 0.11 4.01
CA GLU A 397 -11.78 -0.78 3.48
C GLU A 397 -11.28 -2.23 3.23
N PRO A 398 -10.83 -2.95 4.28
CA PRO A 398 -10.21 -4.27 4.14
C PRO A 398 -11.17 -5.39 3.70
N TRP A 399 -12.47 -5.19 3.84
CA TRP A 399 -13.51 -6.17 3.50
C TRP A 399 -13.80 -6.24 1.99
N VAL A 400 -13.32 -5.26 1.21
CA VAL A 400 -13.45 -5.20 -0.26
C VAL A 400 -12.29 -5.93 -0.90
#